data_AF-A0A0S8GMV6-F1
#
_entry.id   AF-A0A0S8GMV6-F1
#
_cell.length_a   1.000
_cell.length_b   1.000
_cell.length_c   1.000
_cell.angle_alpha   90.00
_cell.angle_beta   90.00
_cell.angle_gamma   90.00
#
_symmetry.space_group_name_H-M   'P 1'
#
loop_
_entity.id
_entity.type
_entity.pdbx_description
1 polymer ?
#
loop_
_entity_poly.entity_id
_entity_poly.type
_entity_poly.pdbx_seq_one_letter_code
_entity_poly.pdbx_strand_id
1 'polypeptide(L)'
;MTRTAHDKNGQEGRPKTDVAKDIIEKLTEEERMLVILQSELYEHSWQAMLDDLHNRLEGKPYIFKLANRIQDDIARIEKLKAFEEEHNIKLADLITPPQR
;
A
#
# COMPACT_ATOMS: atom_id res chain seq x y z
N MET A 1 22.69 -3.02 43.80
CA MET A 1 21.28 -3.27 43.40
C MET A 1 20.99 -2.38 42.21
N THR A 2 21.11 -2.92 41.01
CA THR A 2 21.02 -2.18 39.75
C THR A 2 19.67 -2.50 39.11
N ARG A 3 18.85 -1.49 38.83
CA ARG A 3 17.72 -1.65 37.90
C ARG A 3 17.69 -0.47 36.94
N THR A 4 18.30 -0.69 35.79
CA THR A 4 18.23 0.15 34.61
C THR A 4 16.80 0.07 34.07
N ALA A 5 16.10 1.21 34.04
CA ALA A 5 14.86 1.35 33.30
C ALA A 5 15.19 1.44 31.80
N HIS A 6 14.85 0.41 31.04
CA HIS A 6 14.71 0.50 29.58
C HIS A 6 13.21 0.51 29.29
N ASP A 7 12.62 1.70 29.24
CA ASP A 7 11.30 1.90 28.64
C ASP A 7 11.48 1.93 27.13
N LYS A 8 11.33 0.76 26.50
CA LYS A 8 11.08 0.62 25.07
C LYS A 8 10.12 -0.53 24.84
N ASN A 9 8.82 -0.28 24.94
CA ASN A 9 7.86 -0.99 24.08
C ASN A 9 6.46 -0.38 24.15
N GLY A 10 6.08 0.38 23.12
CA GLY A 10 4.74 0.93 22.96
C GLY A 10 3.95 0.31 21.80
N GLN A 11 4.46 -0.75 21.17
CA GLN A 11 3.88 -1.32 19.94
C GLN A 11 3.66 -2.84 19.97
N GLU A 12 3.89 -3.51 21.10
CA GLU A 12 3.47 -4.91 21.24
C GLU A 12 2.04 -4.99 21.78
N GLY A 13 1.06 -5.21 20.89
CA GLY A 13 -0.24 -5.71 21.33
C GLY A 13 -1.48 -5.35 20.51
N ARG A 14 -1.42 -4.51 19.47
CA ARG A 14 -2.63 -4.26 18.65
C ARG A 14 -2.92 -5.48 17.76
N PRO A 15 -4.13 -6.05 17.79
CA PRO A 15 -4.53 -7.09 16.85
C PRO A 15 -4.37 -6.61 15.41
N LYS A 16 -3.80 -7.44 14.52
CA LYS A 16 -3.67 -7.13 13.09
C LYS A 16 -5.01 -6.72 12.45
N THR A 17 -6.11 -7.27 12.96
CA THR A 17 -7.49 -6.95 12.53
C THR A 17 -7.90 -5.51 12.82
N ASP A 18 -7.40 -4.90 13.89
CA ASP A 18 -7.78 -3.53 14.27
C ASP A 18 -7.00 -2.51 13.42
N VAL A 19 -5.71 -2.77 13.18
CA VAL A 19 -4.88 -2.01 12.24
C VAL A 19 -5.44 -2.08 10.82
N ALA A 20 -5.89 -3.27 10.40
CA ALA A 20 -6.52 -3.49 9.11
C ALA A 20 -7.80 -2.69 8.92
N LYS A 21 -8.66 -2.57 9.94
CA LYS A 21 -9.88 -1.74 9.84
C LYS A 21 -9.54 -0.26 9.76
N ASP A 22 -8.65 0.22 10.64
CA ASP A 22 -8.27 1.62 10.72
C ASP A 22 -7.68 2.14 9.39
N ILE A 23 -6.88 1.33 8.69
CA ILE A 23 -6.30 1.74 7.41
C ILE A 23 -7.34 1.77 6.30
N ILE A 24 -8.19 0.74 6.22
CA ILE A 24 -9.18 0.62 5.14
C ILE A 24 -10.13 1.80 5.16
N GLU A 25 -10.62 2.21 6.34
CA GLU A 25 -11.49 3.39 6.48
C GLU A 25 -10.83 4.70 6.04
N LYS A 26 -9.49 4.78 6.04
CA LYS A 26 -8.72 5.98 5.70
C LYS A 26 -8.21 6.03 4.27
N LEU A 27 -8.26 4.91 3.53
CA LEU A 27 -7.82 4.89 2.13
C LEU A 27 -8.74 5.75 1.27
N THR A 28 -8.13 6.63 0.46
CA THR A 28 -8.88 7.38 -0.57
C THR A 28 -9.36 6.44 -1.67
N GLU A 29 -10.29 6.91 -2.52
CA GLU A 29 -10.74 6.13 -3.67
C GLU A 29 -9.58 5.80 -4.62
N GLU A 30 -8.65 6.73 -4.82
CA GLU A 30 -7.46 6.52 -5.64
C GLU A 30 -6.54 5.47 -5.02
N GLU A 31 -6.28 5.53 -3.71
CA GLU A 31 -5.47 4.52 -3.02
C GLU A 31 -6.12 3.13 -3.08
N ARG A 32 -7.45 3.04 -2.91
CA ARG A 32 -8.20 1.78 -3.06
C ARG A 32 -8.09 1.22 -4.47
N MET A 33 -8.24 2.07 -5.48
CA MET A 33 -8.09 1.68 -6.88
C MET A 33 -6.68 1.15 -7.17
N LEU A 34 -5.64 1.78 -6.62
CA LEU A 34 -4.26 1.32 -6.78
C LEU A 34 -4.05 -0.09 -6.18
N VAL A 35 -4.61 -0.37 -5.00
CA VAL A 35 -4.55 -1.71 -4.39
C VAL A 35 -5.28 -2.75 -5.24
N ILE A 36 -6.44 -2.41 -5.80
CA ILE A 36 -7.18 -3.32 -6.69
C ILE A 36 -6.38 -3.62 -7.96
N LEU A 37 -5.84 -2.59 -8.61
CA LEU A 37 -5.04 -2.76 -9.82
C LEU A 37 -3.76 -3.55 -9.54
N GLN A 38 -3.16 -3.41 -8.36
CA GLN A 38 -1.98 -4.17 -7.97
C GLN A 38 -2.25 -5.67 -7.91
N SER A 39 -3.40 -6.08 -7.39
CA SER A 39 -3.76 -7.50 -7.33
C SER A 39 -4.20 -8.04 -8.69
N GLU A 40 -4.92 -7.25 -9.48
CA GLU A 40 -5.47 -7.70 -10.77
C GLU A 40 -4.46 -7.73 -11.92
N LEU A 41 -3.53 -6.77 -11.97
CA LEU A 41 -2.63 -6.59 -13.12
C LEU A 41 -1.17 -6.93 -12.83
N TYR A 42 -0.78 -6.92 -11.56
CA TYR A 42 0.63 -6.99 -11.14
C TYR A 42 0.94 -8.16 -10.22
N GLU A 43 0.05 -9.15 -10.10
CA GLU A 43 0.26 -10.35 -9.28
C GLU A 43 0.68 -10.01 -7.84
N HIS A 44 0.09 -8.95 -7.28
CA HIS A 44 0.41 -8.40 -5.96
C HIS A 44 1.81 -7.76 -5.81
N SER A 45 2.46 -7.38 -6.92
CA SER A 45 3.77 -6.73 -6.91
C SER A 45 3.65 -5.21 -7.03
N TRP A 46 3.83 -4.50 -5.92
CA TRP A 46 3.97 -3.04 -5.94
C TRP A 46 5.16 -2.58 -6.78
N GLN A 47 6.26 -3.35 -6.78
CA GLN A 47 7.45 -2.99 -7.55
C GLN A 47 7.16 -3.02 -9.05
N ALA A 48 6.45 -4.03 -9.54
CA ALA A 48 6.09 -4.12 -10.95
C ALA A 48 5.18 -2.96 -11.39
N MET A 49 4.27 -2.53 -10.52
CA MET A 49 3.44 -1.34 -10.77
C MET A 49 4.27 -0.04 -10.79
N LEU A 50 5.22 0.12 -9.86
CA LEU A 50 6.14 1.27 -9.84
C LEU A 50 6.99 1.34 -11.10
N ASP A 51 7.54 0.20 -11.54
CA ASP A 51 8.34 0.10 -12.76
C ASP A 51 7.53 0.53 -13.99
N ASP A 52 6.24 0.16 -14.06
CA ASP A 52 5.33 0.58 -15.13
C ASP A 52 5.08 2.09 -15.14
N LEU A 53 4.88 2.70 -13.97
CA LEU A 53 4.71 4.15 -13.84
C LEU A 53 5.99 4.91 -14.20
N HIS A 54 7.16 4.38 -13.84
CA HIS A 54 8.44 4.96 -14.25
C HIS A 54 8.68 4.83 -15.76
N ASN A 55 8.37 3.67 -16.35
CA ASN A 55 8.41 3.50 -17.81
C ASN A 55 7.54 4.54 -18.51
N ARG A 56 6.34 4.82 -17.98
CA ARG A 56 5.46 5.85 -18.52
C ARG A 56 6.06 7.26 -18.44
N LEU A 57 6.77 7.60 -17.38
CA LEU A 57 7.48 8.90 -17.26
C LEU A 57 8.60 9.04 -18.29
N GLU A 58 9.26 7.92 -18.62
CA GLU A 58 10.36 7.88 -19.58
C GLU A 58 9.90 7.72 -21.05
N GLY A 59 8.59 7.65 -21.30
CA GLY A 59 8.03 7.41 -22.63
C GLY A 59 8.25 5.98 -23.16
N LYS A 60 8.53 5.03 -22.26
CA LYS A 60 8.64 3.61 -22.57
C LYS A 60 7.25 2.95 -22.59
N PRO A 61 7.11 1.75 -23.20
CA PRO A 61 5.87 0.97 -23.12
C PRO A 61 5.45 0.69 -21.67
N TYR A 62 4.14 0.73 -21.42
CA TYR A 62 3.52 0.55 -20.10
C TYR A 62 2.18 -0.20 -20.23
N ILE A 63 1.65 -0.73 -19.13
CA ILE A 63 0.51 -1.65 -19.10
C ILE A 63 -0.83 -0.92 -18.94
N PHE A 64 -0.92 0.11 -18.09
CA PHE A 64 -2.20 0.81 -17.81
C PHE A 64 -2.09 2.32 -17.63
N LYS A 65 -3.24 3.00 -17.61
CA LYS A 65 -3.31 4.46 -17.42
C LYS A 65 -4.42 4.86 -16.44
N LEU A 66 -4.02 5.53 -15.36
CA LEU A 66 -4.92 6.28 -14.48
C LEU A 66 -5.11 7.74 -14.95
N ALA A 67 -6.23 8.33 -14.56
CA ALA A 67 -6.56 9.73 -14.82
C ALA A 67 -5.75 10.73 -13.96
N ASN A 68 -5.15 10.26 -12.88
CA ASN A 68 -4.35 11.06 -11.94
C ASN A 68 -2.95 11.40 -12.48
N ARG A 69 -2.25 12.31 -11.80
CA ARG A 69 -0.84 12.60 -12.09
C ARG A 69 0.02 11.41 -11.65
N ILE A 70 0.90 10.95 -12.55
CA ILE A 70 1.74 9.76 -12.35
C ILE A 70 2.58 9.88 -11.06
N GLN A 71 3.13 11.05 -10.78
CA GLN A 71 3.93 11.29 -9.57
C GLN A 71 3.13 11.12 -8.28
N ASP A 72 1.86 11.53 -8.28
CA ASP A 72 1.00 11.37 -7.10
C ASP A 72 0.69 9.89 -6.86
N ASP A 73 0.48 9.12 -7.92
CA ASP A 73 0.25 7.67 -7.83
C ASP A 73 1.49 6.92 -7.34
N ILE A 74 2.70 7.32 -7.79
CA ILE A 74 3.96 6.78 -7.27
C ILE A 74 4.06 7.01 -5.75
N ALA A 75 3.84 8.24 -5.30
CA ALA A 75 3.91 8.57 -3.87
C ALA A 75 2.88 7.81 -3.02
N ARG A 76 1.66 7.61 -3.55
CA ARG A 76 0.64 6.77 -2.91
C ARG A 76 1.09 5.31 -2.82
N ILE A 77 1.61 4.73 -3.90
CA ILE A 77 2.08 3.33 -3.91
C ILE A 77 3.22 3.14 -2.91
N GLU A 78 4.19 4.05 -2.86
CA GLU A 78 5.29 3.96 -1.90
C GLU A 78 4.80 3.96 -0.44
N LYS A 79 3.83 4.84 -0.13
CA LYS A 79 3.18 4.88 1.19
C LYS A 79 2.46 3.56 1.51
N LEU A 80 1.69 3.02 0.56
CA LEU A 80 0.93 1.77 0.75
C LEU A 80 1.86 0.57 0.91
N LYS A 81 2.91 0.48 0.10
CA LYS A 81 3.94 -0.55 0.17
C LYS A 81 4.65 -0.53 1.53
N ALA A 82 5.08 0.65 1.99
CA ALA A 82 5.71 0.80 3.30
C ALA A 82 4.79 0.35 4.44
N PHE A 83 3.49 0.66 4.34
CA PHE A 83 2.51 0.23 5.33
C PHE A 83 2.32 -1.29 5.37
N GLU A 84 2.26 -1.96 4.21
CA GLU A 84 2.20 -3.43 4.14
C GLU A 84 3.43 -4.09 4.76
N GLU A 85 4.61 -3.55 4.48
CA GLU A 85 5.89 -4.02 5.02
C GLU A 85 5.95 -3.82 6.55
N GLU A 86 5.57 -2.64 7.05
CA GLU A 86 5.59 -2.30 8.48
C GLU A 86 4.65 -3.21 9.31
N HIS A 87 3.46 -3.47 8.80
CA HIS A 87 2.44 -4.24 9.54
C HIS A 87 2.39 -5.72 9.18
N ASN A 88 3.17 -6.15 8.17
CA ASN A 88 3.16 -7.50 7.63
C ASN A 88 1.72 -7.96 7.31
N ILE A 89 1.07 -7.19 6.45
CA ILE A 89 -0.28 -7.43 5.92
C ILE A 89 -0.29 -7.30 4.40
N LYS A 90 -1.37 -7.75 3.76
CA LYS A 90 -1.69 -7.46 2.35
C LYS A 90 -2.99 -6.67 2.29
N LEU A 91 -2.94 -5.45 1.78
CA LEU A 91 -4.11 -4.58 1.64
C LEU A 91 -5.11 -5.15 0.63
N ALA A 92 -4.62 -5.83 -0.42
CA ALA A 92 -5.47 -6.48 -1.41
C ALA A 92 -6.41 -7.53 -0.80
N ASP A 93 -5.99 -8.22 0.27
CA ASP A 93 -6.81 -9.22 0.97
C ASP A 93 -7.94 -8.57 1.79
N LEU A 94 -7.89 -7.25 1.98
CA LEU A 94 -8.80 -6.47 2.83
C LEU A 94 -9.74 -5.56 2.05
N ILE A 95 -9.54 -5.43 0.73
CA ILE A 95 -10.34 -4.58 -0.16
C ILE A 95 -11.12 -5.46 -1.13
N THR A 96 -12.43 -5.21 -1.19
CA THR A 96 -13.28 -5.80 -2.23
C THR A 96 -13.37 -4.84 -3.41
N PRO A 97 -13.18 -5.32 -4.67
CA PRO A 97 -13.44 -4.52 -5.84
C PRO A 97 -14.91 -4.04 -5.86
N PRO A 98 -15.19 -2.83 -6.39
CA PRO A 98 -16.56 -2.38 -6.55
C PRO A 98 -17.35 -3.38 -7.43
N GLN A 99 -18.52 -3.80 -6.95
CA GLN A 99 -19.45 -4.62 -7.71
C GLN A 99 -19.95 -3.79 -8.90
N ARG A 100 -19.83 -4.34 -10.11
CA ARG A 100 -20.27 -3.70 -11.36
C ARG A 100 -21.78 -3.58 -11.45
#